data_AF-A0A7V9PIY0-F1
#
_entry.id   AF-A0A7V9PIY0-F1
#
_cell.length_a   1.000
_cell.length_b   1.000
_cell.length_c   1.000
_cell.angle_alpha   90.00
_cell.angle_beta   90.00
_cell.angle_gamma   90.00
#
_symmetry.space_group_name_H-M   'P 1'
#
loop_
_entity.id
_entity.type
_entity.pdbx_description
1 polymer ?
#
loop_
_entity_poly.entity_id
_entity_poly.type
_entity_poly.pdbx_seq_one_letter_code
_entity_poly.pdbx_strand_id
1 'polypeptide(L)'
;MPQRTGTHDVSSTFAARMSAIPNFTGQNMDRVQQGLDQELAAHNQLMMQLVDEMCDITSDRLRTYGAASGGSMLKVDEYGRGPTQVSVPGETAGFPLDKWQYAVGWTDTWFRTKAPIDLAVQVQAAEVADKKAVVYAIKSALFGSANYTVYDHLVDNISLAVKRLVNADGAAIPVGPNGESFTASTHTHYNGYAALNAANMLDNINDVVEHGYGGAVRVYISTTDEAAVRALTGFSAYLDPRLMIGAVAANQINSPRLDITRLDNRAIGIYGPAEVWVKPWMIASYQFAFDSAGPKPLAFRQRSQDTIQGLRVAGEIPVYPLLSR
;
A
#
# COMPACT_ATOMS: atom_id res chain seq x y z
N MET A 1 -7.77 7.04 7.28
CA MET A 1 -8.50 8.33 7.31
C MET A 1 -7.64 9.36 8.00
N PRO A 2 -7.36 10.58 7.47
CA PRO A 2 -6.99 11.69 8.34
C PRO A 2 -8.13 11.89 9.33
N GLN A 3 -7.86 11.75 10.62
CA GLN A 3 -8.86 11.99 11.65
C GLN A 3 -9.29 13.46 11.53
N ARG A 4 -10.53 13.70 11.09
CA ARG A 4 -11.10 15.05 10.99
C ARG A 4 -11.85 15.34 12.28
N THR A 5 -11.36 16.31 13.05
CA THR A 5 -12.16 16.97 14.09
C THR A 5 -12.79 18.22 13.50
N GLY A 6 -14.00 18.08 12.94
CA GLY A 6 -14.73 19.20 12.30
C GLY A 6 -14.22 19.56 10.90
N THR A 7 -14.09 20.87 10.60
CA THR A 7 -13.58 21.42 9.33
C THR A 7 -12.07 21.31 9.15
N HIS A 8 -11.34 20.86 10.18
CA HIS A 8 -9.89 20.79 10.18
C HIS A 8 -9.40 19.34 10.12
N ASP A 9 -8.40 19.07 9.29
CA ASP A 9 -7.56 17.87 9.36
C ASP A 9 -6.41 18.08 10.38
N VAL A 10 -5.67 17.01 10.68
CA VAL A 10 -4.59 17.03 11.68
C VAL A 10 -3.58 18.15 11.39
N SER A 11 -3.15 18.27 10.13
CA SER A 11 -2.20 19.30 9.69
C SER A 11 -2.70 20.74 9.89
N SER A 12 -3.99 21.00 9.66
CA SER A 12 -4.59 22.32 9.89
C SER A 12 -4.85 22.60 11.37
N THR A 13 -5.06 21.58 12.20
CA THR A 13 -5.08 21.75 13.66
C THR A 13 -3.69 22.03 14.22
N PHE A 14 -2.63 21.45 13.67
CA PHE A 14 -1.25 21.76 14.02
C PHE A 14 -0.87 23.18 13.63
N ALA A 15 -1.15 23.60 12.39
CA ALA A 15 -0.91 24.98 11.95
C ALA A 15 -1.68 26.01 12.80
N ALA A 16 -2.91 25.71 13.19
CA ALA A 16 -3.70 26.56 14.08
C ALA A 16 -3.10 26.62 15.51
N ARG A 17 -2.66 25.49 16.07
CA ARG A 17 -1.95 25.45 17.36
C ARG A 17 -0.64 26.25 17.31
N MET A 18 0.12 26.13 16.23
CA MET A 18 1.38 26.86 16.07
C MET A 18 1.17 28.35 15.88
N SER A 19 0.10 28.76 15.20
CA SER A 19 -0.28 30.18 15.06
C SER A 19 -0.67 30.84 16.38
N ALA A 20 -1.11 30.05 17.38
CA ALA A 20 -1.43 30.56 18.73
C ALA A 20 -0.19 30.76 19.61
N ILE A 21 0.98 30.27 19.20
CA ILE A 21 2.23 30.43 19.96
C ILE A 21 2.97 31.68 19.46
N PRO A 22 3.18 32.70 20.30
CA PRO A 22 3.68 33.99 19.85
C PRO A 22 5.18 33.99 19.49
N ASN A 23 5.98 33.11 20.10
CA ASN A 23 7.43 33.02 19.88
C ASN A 23 8.03 31.70 20.40
N PHE A 24 9.31 31.46 20.10
CA PHE A 24 10.09 30.31 20.58
C PHE A 24 10.88 30.62 21.87
N THR A 25 10.21 30.97 22.97
CA THR A 25 10.91 31.30 24.24
C THR A 25 10.44 30.46 25.43
N GLY A 26 11.39 29.96 26.25
CA GLY A 26 11.11 29.22 27.49
C GLY A 26 10.09 28.10 27.30
N GLN A 27 9.01 28.14 28.09
CA GLN A 27 7.90 27.16 28.04
C GLN A 27 7.21 27.05 26.67
N ASN A 28 7.34 28.05 25.79
CA ASN A 28 6.79 27.97 24.44
C ASN A 28 7.60 27.02 23.55
N MET A 29 8.91 26.86 23.79
CA MET A 29 9.73 25.90 23.05
C MET A 29 9.30 24.47 23.34
N ASP A 30 9.09 24.14 24.63
CA ASP A 30 8.61 22.82 25.04
C ASP A 30 7.25 22.49 24.43
N ARG A 31 6.35 23.49 24.37
CA ARG A 31 5.03 23.34 23.72
C ARG A 31 5.14 23.12 22.22
N VAL A 32 6.08 23.79 21.54
CA VAL A 32 6.31 23.57 20.11
C VAL A 32 6.83 22.16 19.86
N GLN A 33 7.80 21.71 20.66
CA GLN A 33 8.35 20.35 20.54
C GLN A 33 7.27 19.28 20.77
N GLN A 34 6.48 19.41 21.84
CA GLN A 34 5.36 18.50 22.09
C GLN A 34 4.33 18.51 20.95
N GLY A 35 4.04 19.68 20.38
CA GLY A 35 3.14 19.80 19.25
C GLY A 35 3.67 19.11 18.00
N LEU A 36 4.98 19.26 17.72
CA LEU A 36 5.64 18.60 16.60
C LEU A 36 5.60 17.08 16.74
N ASP A 37 5.94 16.56 17.93
CA ASP A 37 5.95 15.12 18.17
C ASP A 37 4.54 14.50 18.04
N GLN A 38 3.50 15.22 18.50
CA GLN A 38 2.11 14.82 18.32
C GLN A 38 1.69 14.80 16.85
N GLU A 39 2.10 15.80 16.06
CA GLU A 39 1.76 15.85 14.63
C GLU A 39 2.45 14.72 13.86
N LEU A 40 3.75 14.50 14.08
CA LEU A 40 4.49 13.41 13.45
C LEU A 40 3.92 12.04 13.83
N ALA A 41 3.53 11.85 15.09
CA ALA A 41 2.86 10.62 15.53
C ALA A 41 1.51 10.42 14.83
N ALA A 42 0.71 11.48 14.71
CA ALA A 42 -0.56 11.42 13.99
C ALA A 42 -0.36 11.11 12.50
N HIS A 43 0.56 11.81 11.82
CA HIS A 43 0.92 11.54 10.42
C HIS A 43 1.35 10.08 10.23
N ASN A 44 2.22 9.55 11.10
CA ASN A 44 2.64 8.16 11.02
C ASN A 44 1.46 7.18 11.15
N GLN A 45 0.51 7.43 12.06
CA GLN A 45 -0.71 6.61 12.14
C GLN A 45 -1.54 6.66 10.84
N LEU A 46 -1.63 7.82 10.19
CA LEU A 46 -2.31 7.97 8.91
C LEU A 46 -1.61 7.20 7.79
N MET A 47 -0.29 7.23 7.77
CA MET A 47 0.53 6.48 6.81
C MET A 47 0.40 4.98 7.02
N MET A 48 0.35 4.50 8.26
CA MET A 48 0.10 3.08 8.53
C MET A 48 -1.27 2.65 8.00
N GLN A 49 -2.32 3.45 8.19
CA GLN A 49 -3.64 3.15 7.62
C GLN A 49 -3.67 3.15 6.09
N LEU A 50 -2.83 3.96 5.44
CA LEU A 50 -2.69 3.95 3.97
C LEU A 50 -2.07 2.64 3.48
N VAL A 51 -1.07 2.15 4.21
CA VAL A 51 -0.28 0.97 3.85
C VAL A 51 -1.02 -0.33 4.19
N ASP A 52 -1.71 -0.38 5.33
CA ASP A 52 -2.40 -1.56 5.87
C ASP A 52 -3.43 -2.19 4.92
N GLU A 53 -4.03 -1.41 4.02
CA GLU A 53 -5.00 -1.92 3.05
C GLU A 53 -4.38 -2.97 2.11
N MET A 54 -3.13 -2.78 1.68
CA MET A 54 -2.47 -3.57 0.63
C MET A 54 -1.14 -4.18 1.04
N CYS A 55 -0.58 -3.77 2.17
CA CYS A 55 0.74 -4.21 2.59
C CYS A 55 0.67 -4.87 3.96
N ASP A 56 1.32 -6.02 4.07
CA ASP A 56 1.66 -6.63 5.35
C ASP A 56 2.86 -5.89 5.96
N ILE A 57 2.72 -5.38 7.18
CA ILE A 57 3.78 -4.64 7.86
C ILE A 57 4.74 -5.65 8.48
N THR A 58 6.02 -5.56 8.16
CA THR A 58 6.99 -6.57 8.60
C THR A 58 8.36 -5.99 8.92
N SER A 59 9.13 -6.68 9.76
CA SER A 59 10.58 -6.47 9.90
C SER A 59 11.40 -7.48 9.10
N ASP A 60 10.74 -8.47 8.49
CA ASP A 60 11.37 -9.54 7.74
C ASP A 60 12.13 -8.97 6.56
N ARG A 61 13.37 -9.43 6.39
CA ARG A 61 14.17 -9.11 5.21
C ARG A 61 13.80 -10.01 4.02
N LEU A 62 13.44 -11.27 4.28
CA LEU A 62 13.25 -12.35 3.31
C LEU A 62 12.07 -13.21 3.77
N ARG A 63 11.27 -13.66 2.82
CA ARG A 63 10.28 -14.74 3.01
C ARG A 63 10.45 -15.79 1.93
N THR A 64 10.05 -17.03 2.23
CA THR A 64 10.01 -18.09 1.22
C THR A 64 8.73 -17.97 0.39
N TYR A 65 8.86 -18.12 -0.92
CA TYR A 65 7.80 -18.08 -1.91
C TYR A 65 7.86 -19.33 -2.80
N GLY A 66 6.74 -19.76 -3.36
CA GLY A 66 6.75 -20.71 -4.47
C GLY A 66 7.13 -22.15 -4.12
N ALA A 67 7.07 -22.56 -2.84
CA ALA A 67 7.26 -23.96 -2.49
C ALA A 67 6.10 -24.79 -3.06
N ALA A 68 6.33 -25.47 -4.19
CA ALA A 68 5.37 -26.42 -4.73
C ALA A 68 5.45 -27.72 -3.91
N SER A 69 4.36 -28.04 -3.22
CA SER A 69 4.12 -29.38 -2.68
C SER A 69 3.92 -30.35 -3.85
N GLY A 70 5.01 -30.72 -4.52
CA GLY A 70 5.01 -31.71 -5.58
C GLY A 70 4.92 -33.10 -4.97
N GLY A 71 3.80 -33.78 -5.18
CA GLY A 71 3.67 -35.18 -4.82
C GLY A 71 2.34 -35.76 -5.28
N SER A 72 2.34 -37.01 -5.74
CA SER A 72 1.12 -37.76 -6.06
C SER A 72 0.97 -38.94 -5.12
N MET A 73 -0.26 -39.21 -4.69
CA MET A 73 -0.56 -40.47 -4.04
C MET A 73 -0.36 -41.61 -5.05
N LEU A 74 0.47 -42.57 -4.68
CA LEU A 74 0.66 -43.79 -5.44
C LEU A 74 -0.20 -44.89 -4.82
N LYS A 75 -0.92 -45.63 -5.66
CA LYS A 75 -1.62 -46.82 -5.21
C LYS A 75 -0.59 -47.90 -4.85
N VAL A 76 -0.59 -48.31 -3.60
CA VAL A 76 0.22 -49.43 -3.09
C VAL A 76 -0.71 -50.53 -2.60
N ASP A 77 -0.24 -51.78 -2.63
CA ASP A 77 -0.96 -52.94 -2.09
C ASP A 77 -0.60 -53.18 -0.61
N GLU A 78 -1.03 -54.32 -0.05
CA GLU A 78 -0.82 -54.65 1.37
C GLU A 78 0.66 -54.83 1.77
N TYR A 79 1.58 -54.97 0.81
CA TYR A 79 3.02 -55.04 1.03
C TYR A 79 3.78 -53.90 0.35
N GLY A 80 3.06 -52.91 -0.17
CA GLY A 80 3.61 -52.00 -1.15
C GLY A 80 4.55 -50.96 -0.53
N ARG A 81 5.69 -50.77 -1.19
CA ARG A 81 6.67 -49.72 -0.86
C ARG A 81 6.72 -48.71 -2.00
N GLY A 82 6.14 -47.53 -1.78
CA GLY A 82 6.23 -46.42 -2.72
C GLY A 82 7.64 -45.82 -2.75
N PRO A 83 8.12 -45.36 -3.92
CA PRO A 83 9.35 -44.55 -3.99
C PRO A 83 9.19 -43.24 -3.21
N THR A 84 10.26 -42.81 -2.55
CA THR A 84 10.30 -41.52 -1.85
C THR A 84 10.23 -40.38 -2.87
N GLN A 85 9.34 -39.42 -2.64
CA GLN A 85 9.22 -38.20 -3.45
C GLN A 85 9.99 -37.07 -2.76
N VAL A 86 10.68 -36.24 -3.56
CA VAL A 86 11.44 -35.08 -3.06
C VAL A 86 10.67 -33.81 -3.39
N SER A 87 10.43 -32.97 -2.38
CA SER A 87 9.84 -31.65 -2.57
C SER A 87 10.88 -30.64 -3.03
N VAL A 88 10.55 -29.81 -4.02
CA VAL A 88 11.40 -28.69 -4.43
C VAL A 88 11.24 -27.56 -3.40
N PRO A 89 12.33 -27.04 -2.81
CA PRO A 89 12.25 -25.90 -1.91
C PRO A 89 11.79 -24.65 -2.66
N GLY A 90 11.03 -23.78 -1.99
CA GLY A 90 10.63 -22.50 -2.54
C GLY A 90 11.81 -21.53 -2.73
N GLU A 91 11.57 -20.48 -3.50
CA GLU A 91 12.50 -19.36 -3.69
C GLU A 91 12.42 -18.36 -2.54
N THR A 92 13.39 -17.45 -2.46
CA THR A 92 13.36 -16.35 -1.50
C THR A 92 12.90 -15.05 -2.16
N ALA A 93 11.97 -14.35 -1.51
CA ALA A 93 11.53 -13.01 -1.85
C ALA A 93 12.06 -12.03 -0.81
N GLY A 94 12.89 -11.09 -1.24
CA GLY A 94 13.50 -10.07 -0.42
C GLY A 94 12.69 -8.77 -0.38
N PHE A 95 12.68 -8.12 0.78
CA PHE A 95 12.01 -6.84 1.00
C PHE A 95 13.06 -5.76 1.28
N PRO A 96 13.26 -4.79 0.36
CA PRO A 96 14.21 -3.71 0.59
C PRO A 96 13.82 -2.87 1.80
N LEU A 97 14.82 -2.34 2.48
CA LEU A 97 14.65 -1.26 3.43
C LEU A 97 15.39 -0.05 2.88
N ASP A 98 14.65 1.03 2.62
CA ASP A 98 15.21 2.30 2.14
C ASP A 98 15.10 3.37 3.21
N LYS A 99 16.07 4.30 3.23
CA LYS A 99 16.05 5.46 4.11
C LYS A 99 15.86 6.72 3.29
N TRP A 100 14.73 7.37 3.52
CA TRP A 100 14.37 8.64 2.88
C TRP A 100 14.59 9.80 3.86
N GLN A 101 14.98 10.95 3.34
CA GLN A 101 15.15 12.17 4.13
C GLN A 101 14.60 13.36 3.35
N TYR A 102 13.85 14.21 4.04
CA TYR A 102 13.49 15.54 3.57
C TYR A 102 14.37 16.55 4.30
N ALA A 103 15.24 17.24 3.56
CA ALA A 103 16.28 18.08 4.15
C ALA A 103 15.69 19.40 4.66
N VAL A 104 15.31 19.41 5.94
CA VAL A 104 14.90 20.60 6.69
C VAL A 104 15.68 20.63 8.00
N GLY A 105 16.12 21.83 8.40
CA GLY A 105 16.83 22.03 9.65
C GLY A 105 16.64 23.45 10.19
N TRP A 106 16.69 23.57 11.50
CA TRP A 106 16.47 24.82 12.21
C TRP A 106 17.66 25.12 13.12
N THR A 107 18.14 26.37 13.07
CA THR A 107 19.20 26.85 13.95
C THR A 107 18.60 27.67 15.10
N ASP A 108 19.37 27.92 16.15
CA ASP A 108 18.95 28.85 17.23
C ASP A 108 18.58 30.23 16.67
N THR A 109 19.36 30.76 15.71
CA THR A 109 19.05 32.01 15.02
C THR A 109 17.72 31.95 14.26
N TRP A 110 17.38 30.81 13.67
CA TRP A 110 16.09 30.61 13.00
C TRP A 110 14.95 30.74 14.01
N PHE A 111 15.03 30.06 15.15
CA PHE A 111 14.01 30.15 16.20
C PHE A 111 13.89 31.56 16.82
N ARG A 112 14.96 32.34 16.84
CA ARG A 112 14.91 33.74 17.30
C ARG A 112 14.27 34.70 16.31
N THR A 113 14.22 34.35 15.01
CA THR A 113 13.84 35.26 13.93
C THR A 113 12.58 34.83 13.17
N LYS A 114 12.04 33.65 13.49
CA LYS A 114 10.88 33.06 12.81
C LYS A 114 9.74 32.77 13.78
N ALA A 115 8.56 32.62 13.22
CA ALA A 115 7.36 32.29 13.98
C ALA A 115 7.12 30.76 13.95
N PRO A 116 6.45 30.19 14.96
CA PRO A 116 6.10 28.77 14.98
C PRO A 116 5.27 28.30 13.77
N ILE A 117 4.53 29.20 13.11
CA ILE A 117 3.83 28.87 11.87
C ILE A 117 4.77 28.55 10.70
N ASP A 118 5.95 29.17 10.65
CA ASP A 118 6.96 28.88 9.61
C ASP A 118 7.51 27.46 9.76
N LEU A 119 7.57 26.97 11.00
CA LEU A 119 7.96 25.59 11.31
C LEU A 119 6.88 24.64 10.79
N ALA A 120 5.61 24.95 11.07
CA ALA A 120 4.49 24.12 10.68
C ALA A 120 4.41 23.91 9.17
N VAL A 121 4.64 24.97 8.38
CA VAL A 121 4.69 24.89 6.91
C VAL A 121 5.79 23.94 6.42
N GLN A 122 6.97 23.97 7.04
CA GLN A 122 8.09 23.10 6.64
C GLN A 122 7.83 21.64 7.03
N VAL A 123 7.21 21.39 8.18
CA VAL A 123 6.82 20.05 8.64
C VAL A 123 5.75 19.47 7.72
N GLN A 124 4.72 20.25 7.37
CA GLN A 124 3.69 19.82 6.43
C GLN A 124 4.26 19.49 5.04
N ALA A 125 5.27 20.24 4.59
CA ALA A 125 5.97 19.92 3.35
C ALA A 125 6.70 18.57 3.42
N ALA A 126 7.31 18.24 4.57
CA ALA A 126 7.94 16.94 4.81
C ALA A 126 6.93 15.80 4.83
N GLU A 127 5.76 15.98 5.45
CA GLU A 127 4.66 14.99 5.46
C GLU A 127 4.12 14.69 4.06
N VAL A 128 3.94 15.74 3.24
CA VAL A 128 3.55 15.58 1.84
C VAL A 128 4.62 14.84 1.04
N ALA A 129 5.89 15.11 1.30
CA ALA A 129 7.00 14.41 0.65
C ALA A 129 7.04 12.92 1.04
N ASP A 130 6.88 12.61 2.33
CA ASP A 130 6.80 11.25 2.84
C ASP A 130 5.65 10.46 2.21
N LYS A 131 4.44 11.05 2.19
CA LYS A 131 3.28 10.44 1.53
C LYS A 131 3.55 10.13 0.05
N LYS A 132 4.19 11.06 -0.67
CA LYS A 132 4.57 10.84 -2.08
C LYS A 132 5.57 9.70 -2.24
N ALA A 133 6.57 9.61 -1.36
CA ALA A 133 7.57 8.55 -1.38
C ALA A 133 6.94 7.17 -1.15
N VAL A 134 6.09 7.03 -0.13
CA VAL A 134 5.38 5.77 0.16
C VAL A 134 4.46 5.37 -1.00
N VAL A 135 3.67 6.30 -1.52
CA VAL A 135 2.79 6.02 -2.67
C VAL A 135 3.61 5.63 -3.91
N TYR A 136 4.74 6.29 -4.16
CA TYR A 136 5.63 5.94 -5.26
C TYR A 136 6.20 4.53 -5.10
N ALA A 137 6.64 4.16 -3.89
CA ALA A 137 7.14 2.82 -3.60
C ALA A 137 6.08 1.74 -3.85
N ILE A 138 4.83 1.96 -3.39
CA ILE A 138 3.70 1.05 -3.65
C ILE A 138 3.45 0.92 -5.16
N LYS A 139 3.38 2.04 -5.90
CA LYS A 139 3.18 1.99 -7.36
C LYS A 139 4.31 1.24 -8.05
N SER A 140 5.56 1.51 -7.67
CA SER A 140 6.71 0.83 -8.23
C SER A 140 6.64 -0.67 -7.97
N ALA A 141 6.24 -1.08 -6.75
CA ALA A 141 6.06 -2.47 -6.35
C ALA A 141 5.05 -3.22 -7.22
N LEU A 142 3.89 -2.60 -7.49
CA LEU A 142 2.76 -3.21 -8.19
C LEU A 142 2.85 -3.17 -9.72
N PHE A 143 3.41 -2.10 -10.30
CA PHE A 143 3.38 -1.88 -11.74
C PHE A 143 4.71 -2.12 -12.45
N GLY A 144 5.78 -2.41 -11.69
CA GLY A 144 7.08 -2.78 -12.25
C GLY A 144 7.17 -4.27 -12.54
N SER A 145 7.35 -4.67 -13.80
CA SER A 145 7.31 -6.08 -14.22
C SER A 145 8.61 -6.88 -14.05
N ALA A 146 9.73 -6.19 -13.79
CA ALA A 146 11.06 -6.82 -13.70
C ALA A 146 11.53 -6.99 -12.25
N ASN A 147 11.91 -8.24 -11.92
CA ASN A 147 12.65 -8.57 -10.71
C ASN A 147 14.00 -7.84 -10.69
N TYR A 148 14.51 -7.54 -9.50
CA TYR A 148 15.80 -6.88 -9.36
C TYR A 148 16.49 -7.28 -8.05
N THR A 149 17.79 -6.99 -7.98
CA THR A 149 18.59 -7.22 -6.78
C THR A 149 18.92 -5.87 -6.15
N VAL A 150 18.76 -5.77 -4.84
CA VAL A 150 19.11 -4.58 -4.05
C VAL A 150 20.11 -4.95 -2.98
N TYR A 151 21.05 -4.05 -2.71
CA TYR A 151 22.04 -4.22 -1.66
C TYR A 151 21.56 -3.57 -0.36
N ASP A 152 21.26 -4.38 0.66
CA ASP A 152 20.73 -3.94 1.96
C ASP A 152 21.85 -3.41 2.87
N HIS A 153 22.40 -2.25 2.48
CA HIS A 153 23.45 -1.55 3.20
C HIS A 153 23.01 -0.96 4.54
N LEU A 154 21.70 -0.98 4.84
CA LEU A 154 21.11 -0.38 6.04
C LEU A 154 20.99 -1.34 7.22
N VAL A 155 21.25 -2.63 6.99
CA VAL A 155 21.13 -3.70 7.99
C VAL A 155 22.42 -4.51 8.07
N ASP A 156 22.75 -5.29 7.04
CA ASP A 156 23.84 -6.26 7.12
C ASP A 156 24.60 -6.50 5.81
N ASN A 157 24.46 -5.58 4.84
CA ASN A 157 25.31 -5.56 3.65
C ASN A 157 25.17 -6.82 2.77
N ILE A 158 23.96 -7.37 2.68
CA ILE A 158 23.64 -8.51 1.81
C ILE A 158 22.79 -8.10 0.61
N SER A 159 22.91 -8.87 -0.47
CA SER A 159 22.05 -8.73 -1.65
C SER A 159 20.70 -9.41 -1.42
N LEU A 160 19.62 -8.69 -1.65
CA LEU A 160 18.25 -9.17 -1.59
C LEU A 160 17.70 -9.31 -3.01
N ALA A 161 17.19 -10.49 -3.36
CA ALA A 161 16.44 -10.69 -4.60
C ALA A 161 15.00 -10.21 -4.38
N VAL A 162 14.65 -9.07 -4.97
CA VAL A 162 13.31 -8.50 -4.88
C VAL A 162 12.47 -9.04 -6.02
N LYS A 163 11.38 -9.72 -5.66
CA LYS A 163 10.43 -10.30 -6.60
C LYS A 163 9.26 -9.34 -6.82
N ARG A 164 8.86 -9.20 -8.09
CA ARG A 164 7.62 -8.53 -8.50
C ARG A 164 6.48 -9.54 -8.49
N LEU A 165 5.26 -9.10 -8.84
CA LEU A 165 4.18 -10.04 -9.14
C LEU A 165 4.62 -11.03 -10.23
N VAL A 166 4.04 -12.23 -10.24
CA VAL A 166 4.44 -13.29 -11.16
C VAL A 166 4.35 -12.80 -12.60
N ASN A 167 5.43 -12.96 -13.36
CA ASN A 167 5.54 -12.45 -14.74
C ASN A 167 6.21 -13.47 -15.67
N ALA A 168 5.77 -14.73 -15.62
CA ALA A 168 6.35 -15.82 -16.40
C ALA A 168 7.88 -15.92 -16.25
N ASP A 169 8.39 -15.62 -15.05
CA ASP A 169 9.82 -15.47 -14.74
C ASP A 169 10.52 -16.79 -14.44
N GLY A 170 9.80 -17.92 -14.58
CA GLY A 170 10.32 -19.25 -14.31
C GLY A 170 10.37 -19.62 -12.83
N ALA A 171 9.94 -18.72 -11.94
CA ALA A 171 9.88 -19.02 -10.51
C ALA A 171 8.78 -20.03 -10.21
N ALA A 172 9.04 -20.94 -9.26
CA ALA A 172 8.05 -21.93 -8.87
C ALA A 172 6.77 -21.26 -8.32
N ILE A 173 5.60 -21.78 -8.73
CA ILE A 173 4.30 -21.22 -8.41
C ILE A 173 3.58 -22.18 -7.46
N PRO A 174 2.94 -21.69 -6.39
CA PRO A 174 2.12 -22.54 -5.53
C PRO A 174 1.07 -23.33 -6.32
N VAL A 175 0.76 -24.54 -5.87
CA VAL A 175 -0.30 -25.35 -6.48
C VAL A 175 -1.67 -24.72 -6.24
N GLY A 176 -2.56 -24.86 -7.22
CA GLY A 176 -3.92 -24.37 -7.14
C GLY A 176 -4.73 -25.10 -6.06
N PRO A 177 -5.87 -24.52 -5.64
CA PRO A 177 -6.69 -25.05 -4.54
C PRO A 177 -7.23 -26.46 -4.79
N ASN A 178 -7.34 -26.90 -6.06
CA ASN A 178 -7.78 -28.26 -6.41
C ASN A 178 -6.61 -29.14 -6.89
N GLY A 179 -5.36 -28.72 -6.65
CA GLY A 179 -4.16 -29.45 -7.05
C GLY A 179 -3.68 -29.14 -8.47
N GLU A 180 -4.15 -28.04 -9.06
CA GLU A 180 -3.68 -27.57 -10.36
C GLU A 180 -2.19 -27.19 -10.30
N SER A 181 -1.45 -27.54 -11.34
CA SER A 181 -0.06 -27.11 -11.51
C SER A 181 0.04 -25.99 -12.54
N PHE A 182 0.82 -24.96 -12.24
CA PHE A 182 1.05 -23.83 -13.14
C PHE A 182 2.44 -23.92 -13.79
N THR A 183 2.51 -23.65 -15.09
CA THR A 183 3.77 -23.62 -15.82
C THR A 183 4.48 -22.29 -15.57
N ALA A 184 5.55 -22.32 -14.76
CA ALA A 184 6.27 -21.14 -14.30
C ALA A 184 6.74 -20.18 -15.41
N SER A 185 7.04 -20.69 -16.61
CA SER A 185 7.51 -19.89 -17.75
C SER A 185 6.41 -19.29 -18.61
N THR A 186 5.14 -19.56 -18.32
CA THR A 186 4.00 -19.03 -19.09
C THR A 186 2.93 -18.39 -18.20
N HIS A 187 2.94 -18.67 -16.90
CA HIS A 187 2.00 -18.12 -15.95
C HIS A 187 2.34 -16.67 -15.60
N THR A 188 1.37 -15.77 -15.69
CA THR A 188 1.60 -14.34 -15.42
C THR A 188 0.41 -13.72 -14.72
N HIS A 189 0.70 -12.74 -13.86
CA HIS A 189 -0.23 -11.81 -13.24
C HIS A 189 0.06 -10.37 -13.66
N TYR A 190 0.92 -10.19 -14.67
CA TYR A 190 1.17 -8.91 -15.34
C TYR A 190 0.44 -8.87 -16.67
N ASN A 191 -0.83 -8.51 -16.58
CA ASN A 191 -1.73 -8.37 -17.71
C ASN A 191 -1.49 -7.04 -18.45
N GLY A 192 -0.39 -6.99 -19.21
CA GLY A 192 0.07 -5.84 -20.01
C GLY A 192 -0.83 -5.52 -21.21
N TYR A 193 -2.10 -5.22 -20.96
CA TYR A 193 -3.09 -4.99 -22.00
C TYR A 193 -3.04 -3.55 -22.55
N ALA A 194 -3.22 -3.41 -23.86
CA ALA A 194 -3.23 -2.10 -24.54
C ALA A 194 -4.57 -1.34 -24.42
N ALA A 195 -5.61 -1.97 -23.86
CA ALA A 195 -6.94 -1.39 -23.77
C ALA A 195 -7.66 -1.81 -22.47
N LEU A 196 -8.44 -0.89 -21.93
CA LEU A 196 -9.38 -1.16 -20.84
C LEU A 196 -10.69 -1.66 -21.45
N ASN A 197 -10.93 -2.97 -21.38
CA ASN A 197 -12.16 -3.58 -21.91
C ASN A 197 -12.65 -4.70 -20.97
N ALA A 198 -13.84 -5.22 -21.27
CA ALA A 198 -14.52 -6.23 -20.46
C ALA A 198 -13.70 -7.53 -20.30
N ALA A 199 -13.11 -8.04 -21.38
CA ALA A 199 -12.32 -9.27 -21.34
C ALA A 199 -11.08 -9.10 -20.45
N ASN A 200 -10.34 -8.02 -20.67
CA ASN A 200 -9.13 -7.70 -19.92
C ASN A 200 -9.39 -7.43 -18.43
N MET A 201 -10.54 -6.86 -18.09
CA MET A 201 -10.99 -6.68 -16.70
C MET A 201 -11.28 -8.04 -16.05
N LEU A 202 -11.97 -8.92 -16.77
CA LEU A 202 -12.32 -10.25 -16.28
C LEU A 202 -11.08 -11.14 -16.09
N ASP A 203 -10.13 -11.12 -17.03
CA ASP A 203 -8.87 -11.86 -16.92
C ASP A 203 -8.12 -11.48 -15.63
N ASN A 204 -7.94 -10.18 -15.40
CA ASN A 204 -7.28 -9.68 -14.18
C ASN A 204 -7.99 -10.08 -12.88
N ILE A 205 -9.32 -10.21 -12.91
CA ILE A 205 -10.09 -10.70 -11.76
C ILE A 205 -9.90 -12.21 -11.58
N ASN A 206 -9.93 -12.98 -12.67
CA ASN A 206 -9.76 -14.42 -12.65
C ASN A 206 -8.38 -14.83 -12.14
N ASP A 207 -7.34 -14.09 -12.49
CA ASP A 207 -5.97 -14.27 -11.99
C ASP A 207 -5.87 -14.22 -10.46
N VAL A 208 -6.71 -13.42 -9.80
CA VAL A 208 -6.77 -13.39 -8.33
C VAL A 208 -7.51 -14.63 -7.81
N VAL A 209 -8.63 -14.96 -8.44
CA VAL A 209 -9.52 -16.04 -8.00
C VAL A 209 -8.92 -17.43 -8.23
N GLU A 210 -8.04 -17.61 -9.23
CA GLU A 210 -7.50 -18.92 -9.62
C GLU A 210 -6.74 -19.64 -8.49
N HIS A 211 -6.10 -18.89 -7.60
CA HIS A 211 -5.38 -19.42 -6.43
C HIS A 211 -6.26 -19.53 -5.18
N GLY A 212 -7.59 -19.47 -5.33
CA GLY A 212 -8.55 -19.58 -4.24
C GLY A 212 -8.83 -18.27 -3.49
N TYR A 213 -8.37 -17.13 -4.00
CA TYR A 213 -8.56 -15.81 -3.38
C TYR A 213 -9.82 -15.10 -3.93
N GLY A 214 -10.99 -15.59 -3.52
CA GLY A 214 -12.29 -15.07 -3.96
C GLY A 214 -13.13 -14.41 -2.86
N GLY A 215 -12.57 -14.16 -1.67
CA GLY A 215 -13.35 -13.77 -0.48
C GLY A 215 -13.92 -12.36 -0.57
N ALA A 216 -13.12 -11.40 -1.00
CA ALA A 216 -13.50 -10.00 -1.20
C ALA A 216 -12.63 -9.34 -2.27
N VAL A 217 -12.79 -9.80 -3.53
CA VAL A 217 -12.02 -9.29 -4.67
C VAL A 217 -12.35 -7.82 -4.92
N ARG A 218 -11.31 -7.00 -5.05
CA ARG A 218 -11.41 -5.60 -5.42
C ARG A 218 -10.57 -5.31 -6.65
N VAL A 219 -11.08 -4.44 -7.52
CA VAL A 219 -10.29 -3.85 -8.62
C VAL A 219 -10.13 -2.36 -8.40
N TYR A 220 -8.89 -1.91 -8.36
CA TYR A 220 -8.53 -0.50 -8.21
C TYR A 220 -8.25 0.10 -9.57
N ILE A 221 -8.81 1.29 -9.80
CA ILE A 221 -8.67 2.08 -11.03
C ILE A 221 -8.43 3.55 -10.70
N SER A 222 -7.92 4.31 -11.67
CA SER A 222 -7.79 5.75 -11.58
C SER A 222 -9.15 6.45 -11.71
N THR A 223 -9.29 7.64 -11.12
CA THR A 223 -10.45 8.54 -11.33
C THR A 223 -10.66 8.86 -12.81
N THR A 224 -9.59 8.90 -13.60
CA THR A 224 -9.64 9.18 -15.05
C THR A 224 -10.37 8.09 -15.83
N ASP A 225 -10.41 6.87 -15.29
CA ASP A 225 -10.89 5.69 -15.99
C ASP A 225 -12.32 5.32 -15.57
N GLU A 226 -12.87 5.98 -14.55
CA GLU A 226 -14.21 5.71 -13.99
C GLU A 226 -15.27 5.69 -15.10
N ALA A 227 -15.29 6.69 -15.98
CA ALA A 227 -16.28 6.76 -17.05
C ALA A 227 -16.18 5.58 -18.03
N ALA A 228 -14.94 5.17 -18.37
CA ALA A 228 -14.70 4.04 -19.26
C ALA A 228 -15.09 2.70 -18.61
N VAL A 229 -14.76 2.51 -17.33
CA VAL A 229 -15.11 1.29 -16.58
C VAL A 229 -16.62 1.16 -16.39
N ARG A 230 -17.30 2.26 -16.05
CA ARG A 230 -18.76 2.26 -15.91
C ARG A 230 -19.50 1.97 -17.22
N ALA A 231 -18.84 2.19 -18.37
CA ALA A 231 -19.38 1.89 -19.68
C ALA A 231 -19.14 0.42 -20.13
N LEU A 232 -18.37 -0.37 -19.36
CA LEU A 232 -18.14 -1.77 -19.70
C LEU A 232 -19.44 -2.58 -19.60
N THR A 233 -19.72 -3.38 -20.63
CA THR A 233 -20.81 -4.36 -20.59
C THR A 233 -20.61 -5.31 -19.42
N GLY A 234 -21.65 -5.47 -18.59
CA GLY A 234 -21.61 -6.30 -17.38
C GLY A 234 -21.26 -5.53 -16.09
N PHE A 235 -20.91 -4.24 -16.18
CA PHE A 235 -20.72 -3.41 -15.00
C PHE A 235 -22.06 -3.07 -14.33
N SER A 236 -22.14 -3.29 -13.02
CA SER A 236 -23.30 -2.96 -12.19
C SER A 236 -22.96 -1.77 -11.29
N ALA A 237 -23.48 -0.60 -11.62
CA ALA A 237 -23.17 0.63 -10.90
C ALA A 237 -23.85 0.72 -9.53
N TYR A 238 -23.15 1.29 -8.56
CA TYR A 238 -23.77 1.72 -7.31
C TYR A 238 -24.71 2.90 -7.54
N LEU A 239 -25.81 2.92 -6.79
CA LEU A 239 -26.88 3.90 -6.98
C LEU A 239 -26.55 5.21 -6.26
N ASP A 240 -26.93 6.33 -6.85
CA ASP A 240 -26.88 7.61 -6.16
C ASP A 240 -27.74 7.55 -4.89
N PRO A 241 -27.20 7.96 -3.72
CA PRO A 241 -27.90 7.86 -2.44
C PRO A 241 -29.17 8.72 -2.37
N ARG A 242 -29.34 9.69 -3.26
CA ARG A 242 -30.51 10.59 -3.32
C ARG A 242 -31.69 9.99 -4.07
N LEU A 243 -31.50 8.90 -4.81
CA LEU A 243 -32.56 8.24 -5.56
C LEU A 243 -33.43 7.38 -4.63
N MET A 244 -34.73 7.68 -4.58
CA MET A 244 -35.73 6.86 -3.89
C MET A 244 -36.10 5.65 -4.77
N ILE A 245 -35.96 4.44 -4.22
CA ILE A 245 -36.24 3.18 -4.94
C ILE A 245 -37.74 2.89 -4.89
N GLY A 246 -38.54 3.77 -5.51
CA GLY A 246 -40.00 3.61 -5.60
C GLY A 246 -40.46 3.03 -6.95
N ALA A 247 -39.61 3.06 -7.98
CA ALA A 247 -40.00 2.73 -9.36
C ALA A 247 -38.87 2.09 -10.20
N VAL A 248 -37.75 1.72 -9.57
CA VAL A 248 -36.63 1.06 -10.26
C VAL A 248 -36.79 -0.45 -10.14
N ALA A 249 -36.46 -1.18 -11.21
CA ALA A 249 -36.66 -2.63 -11.32
C ALA A 249 -36.26 -3.36 -10.04
N ALA A 250 -37.06 -4.35 -9.61
CA ALA A 250 -36.93 -5.08 -8.34
C ALA A 250 -35.51 -5.60 -8.02
N ASN A 251 -34.64 -5.71 -9.03
CA ASN A 251 -33.24 -6.12 -8.93
C ASN A 251 -32.31 -5.06 -8.29
N GLN A 252 -32.77 -3.85 -8.00
CA GLN A 252 -31.94 -2.74 -7.49
C GLN A 252 -32.21 -2.35 -6.03
N ILE A 253 -33.19 -2.99 -5.37
CA ILE A 253 -33.62 -2.65 -4.00
C ILE A 253 -32.49 -2.85 -2.97
N ASN A 254 -31.56 -3.76 -3.23
CA ASN A 254 -30.43 -4.07 -2.34
C ASN A 254 -29.05 -3.63 -2.88
N SER A 255 -29.01 -2.80 -3.92
CA SER A 255 -27.72 -2.31 -4.43
C SER A 255 -27.06 -1.35 -3.43
N PRO A 256 -25.76 -1.50 -3.14
CA PRO A 256 -25.02 -0.53 -2.35
C PRO A 256 -25.13 0.88 -2.95
N ARG A 257 -25.07 1.89 -2.07
CA ARG A 257 -25.14 3.29 -2.47
C ARG A 257 -23.75 3.83 -2.75
N LEU A 258 -23.66 4.64 -3.79
CA LEU A 258 -22.45 5.35 -4.17
C LEU A 258 -22.10 6.37 -3.08
N ASP A 259 -20.85 6.37 -2.63
CA ASP A 259 -20.34 7.46 -1.81
C ASP A 259 -20.16 8.72 -2.68
N ILE A 260 -20.98 9.75 -2.45
CA ILE A 260 -20.89 11.03 -3.16
C ILE A 260 -20.03 12.06 -2.44
N THR A 261 -19.57 11.76 -1.22
CA THR A 261 -18.74 12.67 -0.42
C THR A 261 -17.28 12.67 -0.87
N ARG A 262 -16.84 11.61 -1.57
CA ARG A 262 -15.48 11.46 -2.11
C ARG A 262 -15.50 10.90 -3.52
N LEU A 263 -15.07 11.69 -4.50
CA LEU A 263 -14.96 11.21 -5.88
C LEU A 263 -13.70 10.36 -6.12
N ASP A 264 -12.67 10.55 -5.30
CA ASP A 264 -11.31 10.09 -5.58
C ASP A 264 -10.91 8.80 -4.85
N ASN A 265 -11.73 8.33 -3.91
CA ASN A 265 -11.47 7.14 -3.10
C ASN A 265 -12.79 6.50 -2.66
N ARG A 266 -13.42 5.73 -3.55
CA ARG A 266 -14.74 5.14 -3.32
C ARG A 266 -14.98 3.90 -4.18
N ALA A 267 -15.85 3.01 -3.70
CA ALA A 267 -16.44 1.98 -4.54
C ALA A 267 -17.46 2.62 -5.50
N ILE A 268 -17.47 2.18 -6.76
CA ILE A 268 -18.34 2.72 -7.81
C ILE A 268 -19.33 1.69 -8.37
N GLY A 269 -19.13 0.41 -8.08
CA GLY A 269 -19.94 -0.68 -8.61
C GLY A 269 -19.26 -2.04 -8.51
N ILE A 270 -19.84 -3.02 -9.19
CA ILE A 270 -19.39 -4.40 -9.24
C ILE A 270 -19.15 -4.79 -10.71
N TYR A 271 -18.09 -5.54 -10.96
CA TYR A 271 -17.81 -6.18 -12.24
C TYR A 271 -17.41 -7.64 -12.00
N GLY A 272 -18.20 -8.60 -12.54
CA GLY A 272 -17.99 -10.01 -12.22
C GLY A 272 -18.05 -10.26 -10.70
N PRO A 273 -17.09 -11.00 -10.13
CA PRO A 273 -17.00 -11.22 -8.67
C PRO A 273 -16.30 -10.09 -7.91
N ALA A 274 -15.90 -8.98 -8.56
CA ALA A 274 -15.09 -7.94 -7.92
C ALA A 274 -15.85 -6.62 -7.69
N GLU A 275 -15.59 -5.99 -6.55
CA GLU A 275 -15.98 -4.60 -6.27
C GLU A 275 -14.96 -3.64 -6.89
N VAL A 276 -15.44 -2.67 -7.67
CA VAL A 276 -14.56 -1.71 -8.37
C VAL A 276 -14.43 -0.44 -7.55
N TRP A 277 -13.20 -0.05 -7.23
CA TRP A 277 -12.87 1.15 -6.49
C TRP A 277 -12.05 2.12 -7.32
N VAL A 278 -12.42 3.38 -7.23
CA VAL A 278 -11.59 4.50 -7.66
C VAL A 278 -10.61 4.82 -6.53
N LYS A 279 -9.33 4.93 -6.83
CA LYS A 279 -8.27 5.29 -5.87
C LYS A 279 -7.41 6.43 -6.43
N PRO A 280 -7.00 7.42 -5.61
CA PRO A 280 -6.35 8.63 -6.09
C PRO A 280 -4.88 8.41 -6.45
N TRP A 281 -4.31 7.29 -6.03
CA TRP A 281 -2.93 6.90 -6.30
C TRP A 281 -2.83 5.94 -7.50
N MET A 282 -3.92 5.44 -8.05
CA MET A 282 -3.85 4.57 -9.23
C MET A 282 -3.28 5.32 -10.44
N ILE A 283 -2.59 4.60 -11.32
CA ILE A 283 -2.07 5.16 -12.58
C ILE A 283 -3.20 5.09 -13.60
N ALA A 284 -3.41 6.17 -14.36
CA ALA A 284 -4.40 6.18 -15.44
C ALA A 284 -4.12 5.07 -16.46
N SER A 285 -5.18 4.42 -16.94
CA SER A 285 -5.15 3.26 -17.84
C SER A 285 -4.55 1.98 -17.23
N TYR A 286 -4.34 1.91 -15.92
CA TYR A 286 -3.94 0.70 -15.22
C TYR A 286 -5.06 0.23 -14.29
N GLN A 287 -5.11 -1.09 -14.09
CA GLN A 287 -6.00 -1.75 -13.14
C GLN A 287 -5.18 -2.64 -12.22
N PHE A 288 -5.63 -2.79 -10.98
CA PHE A 288 -4.99 -3.68 -10.00
C PHE A 288 -6.07 -4.48 -9.28
N ALA A 289 -6.02 -5.81 -9.38
CA ALA A 289 -6.96 -6.70 -8.70
C ALA A 289 -6.27 -7.42 -7.54
N PHE A 290 -6.97 -7.58 -6.43
CA PHE A 290 -6.52 -8.38 -5.29
C PHE A 290 -7.71 -8.78 -4.40
N ASP A 291 -7.52 -9.80 -3.57
CA ASP A 291 -8.49 -10.17 -2.54
C ASP A 291 -8.20 -9.39 -1.25
N SER A 292 -9.10 -8.49 -0.90
CA SER A 292 -8.95 -7.64 0.29
C SER A 292 -9.17 -8.39 1.62
N ALA A 293 -9.76 -9.59 1.57
CA ALA A 293 -9.90 -10.48 2.72
C ALA A 293 -8.76 -11.51 2.82
N GLY A 294 -7.92 -11.63 1.78
CA GLY A 294 -6.80 -12.55 1.72
C GLY A 294 -5.47 -11.96 2.23
N PRO A 295 -4.36 -12.68 2.00
CA PRO A 295 -3.02 -12.17 2.26
C PRO A 295 -2.76 -10.87 1.48
N LYS A 296 -2.03 -9.95 2.12
CA LYS A 296 -1.72 -8.66 1.52
C LYS A 296 -0.74 -8.85 0.35
N PRO A 297 -0.97 -8.19 -0.81
CA PRO A 297 -0.16 -8.37 -2.01
C PRO A 297 1.28 -7.84 -1.87
N LEU A 298 1.52 -6.90 -0.95
CA LEU A 298 2.82 -6.31 -0.70
C LEU A 298 3.28 -6.57 0.74
N ALA A 299 4.58 -6.44 0.98
CA ALA A 299 5.12 -6.31 2.33
C ALA A 299 5.77 -4.94 2.48
N PHE A 300 5.45 -4.23 3.55
CA PHE A 300 6.04 -2.95 3.90
C PHE A 300 7.06 -3.17 5.01
N ARG A 301 8.34 -3.26 4.62
CA ARG A 301 9.42 -3.51 5.57
C ARG A 301 9.73 -2.25 6.38
N GLN A 302 9.71 -2.39 7.70
CA GLN A 302 10.13 -1.39 8.67
C GLN A 302 11.27 -1.92 9.53
N ARG A 303 11.92 -1.02 10.27
CA ARG A 303 12.92 -1.42 11.27
C ARG A 303 12.21 -2.07 12.46
N SER A 304 12.83 -3.06 13.09
CA SER A 304 12.27 -3.71 14.28
C SER A 304 12.23 -2.81 15.51
N GLN A 305 12.99 -1.70 15.51
CA GLN A 305 12.92 -0.69 16.57
C GLN A 305 11.88 0.37 16.22
N ASP A 306 10.77 0.39 16.97
CA ASP A 306 9.63 1.31 16.74
C ASP A 306 10.02 2.79 16.83
N THR A 307 11.00 3.13 17.67
CA THR A 307 11.46 4.52 17.88
C THR A 307 12.11 5.17 16.66
N ILE A 308 12.43 4.38 15.64
CA ILE A 308 13.06 4.86 14.39
C ILE A 308 12.25 4.53 13.14
N GLN A 309 10.98 4.13 13.31
CA GLN A 309 10.02 3.97 12.22
C GLN A 309 9.33 5.30 11.87
N GLY A 310 8.76 5.37 10.67
CA GLY A 310 7.97 6.50 10.20
C GLY A 310 8.77 7.78 9.94
N LEU A 311 8.04 8.85 9.64
CA LEU A 311 8.59 10.20 9.54
C LEU A 311 8.93 10.71 10.94
N ARG A 312 10.16 11.19 11.10
CA ARG A 312 10.68 11.71 12.37
C ARG A 312 11.78 12.73 12.14
N VAL A 313 12.06 13.54 13.17
CA VAL A 313 13.28 14.35 13.21
C VAL A 313 14.49 13.40 13.30
N ALA A 314 15.38 13.46 12.31
CA ALA A 314 16.41 12.45 12.11
C ALA A 314 17.68 12.66 12.96
N GLY A 315 17.90 13.87 13.49
CA GLY A 315 19.00 14.17 14.38
C GLY A 315 19.04 15.62 14.83
N GLU A 316 19.63 15.83 15.99
CA GLU A 316 20.07 17.14 16.46
C GLU A 316 21.58 17.22 16.19
N ILE A 317 22.02 18.30 15.56
CA ILE A 317 23.44 18.61 15.48
C ILE A 317 23.69 19.66 16.58
N PRO A 318 24.24 19.28 17.75
CA PRO A 318 24.66 20.25 18.74
C PRO A 318 25.88 20.98 18.16
N VAL A 319 25.62 22.07 17.45
CA VAL A 319 26.67 23.00 17.07
C VAL A 319 27.01 23.77 18.37
N TYR A 320 28.16 23.46 18.98
CA TYR A 320 28.67 24.00 20.26
C TYR A 320 28.15 23.35 21.57
N PRO A 321 28.49 22.08 21.86
CA PRO A 321 28.10 21.43 23.12
C PRO A 321 28.82 21.97 24.38
N LEU A 322 29.77 22.90 24.24
CA LEU A 322 30.72 23.26 25.32
C LEU A 322 31.09 24.75 25.42
N LEU A 323 30.49 25.65 24.64
CA LEU A 323 30.77 27.09 24.76
C LEU A 323 29.67 27.80 25.56
N SER A 324 30.01 28.03 26.81
CA SER A 324 29.34 28.84 27.81
C SER A 324 29.02 30.26 27.32
N ARG A 325 27.94 30.82 27.85
CA ARG A 325 28.05 32.17 28.42
C ARG A 325 28.42 32.03 29.88
#